data_AF-U2SS94-F1
#
_entry.id   AF-U2SS94-F1
#
_cell.length_a   1.000
_cell.length_b   1.000
_cell.length_c   1.000
_cell.angle_alpha   90.00
_cell.angle_beta   90.00
_cell.angle_gamma   90.00
#
_symmetry.space_group_name_H-M   'P 1'
#
loop_
_entity.id
_entity.type
_entity.pdbx_description
1 polymer ?
#
loop_
_entity_poly.entity_id
_entity_poly.type
_entity_poly.pdbx_seq_one_letter_code
_entity_poly.pdbx_strand_id
1 'polypeptide(L)'
;MVSFDARAVLARLAALRSADAPTHGGHVLSYVYDSGVAEIDELAAEAMRLVQPVNGLDPTTFTSVAVMEREVIGFARELLHGGDDVVGSVTSGGTESCLLAVKTAREAWRAAGGEGRA
;
A
#
# COMPACT_ATOMS: atom_id res chain seq x y z
N MET A 1 -29.70 16.14 -12.37
CA MET A 1 -28.58 15.25 -12.69
C MET A 1 -27.40 16.14 -13.08
N VAL A 2 -26.37 16.24 -12.25
CA VAL A 2 -25.19 17.06 -12.58
C VAL A 2 -24.37 16.26 -13.59
N SER A 3 -24.34 16.73 -14.84
CA SER A 3 -23.48 16.18 -15.88
C SER A 3 -22.15 16.92 -15.84
N PHE A 4 -21.04 16.21 -15.71
CA PHE A 4 -19.69 16.77 -15.82
C PHE A 4 -19.01 16.28 -17.09
N ASP A 5 -18.14 17.11 -17.67
CA ASP A 5 -17.34 16.73 -18.83
C ASP A 5 -16.09 15.97 -18.37
N ALA A 6 -16.14 14.64 -18.46
CA ALA A 6 -15.03 13.77 -18.11
C ALA A 6 -13.74 14.09 -18.90
N ARG A 7 -13.85 14.52 -20.16
CA ARG A 7 -12.67 14.86 -20.97
C ARG A 7 -12.03 16.14 -20.46
N ALA A 8 -12.82 17.14 -20.11
CA ALA A 8 -12.30 18.38 -19.52
C ALA A 8 -11.59 18.11 -18.18
N VAL A 9 -12.13 17.22 -17.34
CA VAL A 9 -11.50 16.82 -16.07
C VAL A 9 -10.15 16.14 -16.31
N LEU A 10 -10.11 15.13 -17.18
CA LEU A 10 -8.87 14.41 -17.49
C LEU A 10 -7.82 15.32 -18.16
N ALA A 11 -8.24 16.20 -19.07
CA ALA A 11 -7.35 17.17 -19.69
C ALA A 11 -6.76 18.13 -18.65
N ARG A 12 -7.54 18.55 -17.66
CA ARG A 12 -7.04 19.39 -16.56
C ARG A 12 -6.02 18.65 -15.70
N LEU A 13 -6.26 17.38 -15.36
CA LEU A 13 -5.29 16.56 -14.63
C LEU A 13 -3.97 16.40 -15.40
N ALA A 14 -4.05 16.14 -16.71
CA ALA A 14 -2.87 16.04 -17.56
C ALA A 14 -2.07 17.36 -17.60
N ALA A 15 -2.76 18.51 -17.68
CA ALA A 15 -2.12 19.82 -17.65
C ALA A 15 -1.49 20.18 -16.29
N LEU A 16 -2.01 19.64 -15.18
CA LEU A 16 -1.36 19.79 -13.86
C LEU A 16 -0.09 18.93 -13.79
N ARG A 17 -0.19 17.67 -14.23
CA ARG A 17 0.92 16.70 -14.25
C ARG A 17 2.11 17.13 -15.11
N SER A 18 1.91 17.99 -16.12
CA SER A 18 3.02 18.46 -16.96
C SER A 18 4.06 19.30 -16.21
N ALA A 19 3.74 19.78 -15.00
CA ALA A 19 4.68 20.48 -14.13
C ALA A 19 5.39 19.57 -13.12
N ASP A 20 4.96 18.31 -12.99
CA ASP A 20 5.56 17.35 -12.07
C ASP A 20 6.91 16.84 -12.60
N ALA A 21 7.75 16.37 -11.68
CA ALA A 21 8.97 15.67 -12.06
C ALA A 21 8.63 14.38 -12.84
N PRO A 22 9.47 13.95 -13.80
CA PRO A 22 9.28 12.69 -14.51
C PRO A 22 9.15 11.52 -13.53
N THR A 23 8.12 10.70 -13.73
CA THR A 23 7.86 9.48 -12.93
C THR A 23 8.49 8.24 -13.55
N HIS A 24 8.95 8.33 -14.81
CA HIS A 24 9.75 7.30 -15.47
C HIS A 24 11.03 7.89 -16.05
N GLY A 25 12.08 7.07 -16.11
CA GLY A 25 13.37 7.46 -16.70
C GLY A 25 14.04 8.65 -16.00
N GLY A 26 13.57 9.01 -14.81
CA GLY A 26 14.04 10.13 -14.01
C GLY A 26 14.97 9.71 -12.87
N HIS A 27 15.65 10.69 -12.28
CA HIS A 27 16.49 10.51 -11.10
C HIS A 27 15.88 11.18 -9.87
N VAL A 28 14.55 11.06 -9.69
CA VAL A 28 13.83 11.65 -8.56
C VAL A 28 14.02 10.78 -7.31
N LEU A 29 15.24 10.85 -6.76
CA LEU A 29 15.70 10.01 -5.65
C LEU A 29 14.70 10.05 -4.48
N SER A 30 14.33 8.87 -3.97
CA SER A 30 13.43 8.67 -2.83
C SER A 30 11.95 9.03 -3.04
N TYR A 31 11.54 9.53 -4.21
CA TYR A 31 10.14 9.86 -4.49
C TYR A 31 9.46 8.85 -5.39
N VAL A 32 10.14 8.39 -6.44
CA VAL A 32 9.59 7.44 -7.41
C VAL A 32 10.53 6.25 -7.56
N TYR A 33 10.00 5.06 -7.29
CA TYR A 33 10.71 3.79 -7.49
C TYR A 33 10.28 3.22 -8.85
N ASP A 34 10.87 3.76 -9.90
CA ASP A 34 10.61 3.32 -11.28
C ASP A 34 11.27 1.96 -11.51
N SER A 35 10.47 0.97 -11.93
CA SER A 35 10.97 -0.37 -12.25
C SER A 35 11.73 -0.41 -13.57
N GLY A 36 11.47 0.56 -14.46
CA GLY A 36 11.96 0.57 -15.83
C GLY A 36 11.30 -0.47 -16.74
N VAL A 37 10.23 -1.14 -16.30
CA VAL A 37 9.53 -2.21 -17.02
C VAL A 37 8.11 -1.76 -17.35
N ALA A 38 7.88 -1.36 -18.61
CA ALA A 38 6.59 -0.82 -19.05
C ALA A 38 5.42 -1.80 -18.86
N GLU A 39 5.66 -3.09 -19.04
CA GLU A 39 4.66 -4.14 -18.86
C GLU A 39 4.14 -4.21 -17.41
N ILE A 40 4.97 -3.84 -16.42
CA ILE A 40 4.56 -3.78 -15.01
C ILE A 40 3.62 -2.60 -14.77
N ASP A 41 3.86 -1.46 -15.41
CA ASP A 41 3.01 -0.27 -15.26
C ASP A 41 1.60 -0.51 -15.79
N GLU A 42 1.51 -1.13 -16.98
CA GLU A 42 0.23 -1.51 -17.59
C GLU A 42 -0.52 -2.53 -16.73
N LEU A 43 0.20 -3.54 -16.22
CA LEU A 43 -0.37 -4.55 -15.33
C LEU A 43 -0.90 -3.93 -14.04
N ALA A 44 -0.13 -3.05 -13.39
CA ALA A 44 -0.52 -2.39 -12.16
C ALA A 44 -1.76 -1.50 -12.35
N ALA A 45 -1.82 -0.74 -13.45
CA ALA A 45 -2.97 0.10 -13.77
C ALA A 45 -4.25 -0.73 -13.97
N GLU A 46 -4.17 -1.84 -14.69
CA GLU A 46 -5.31 -2.73 -14.91
C GLU A 46 -5.75 -3.44 -13.61
N ALA A 47 -4.79 -3.90 -12.80
CA ALA A 47 -5.08 -4.50 -11.50
C ALA A 47 -5.80 -3.51 -10.57
N MET A 48 -5.31 -2.27 -10.47
CA MET A 48 -5.94 -1.19 -9.69
C MET A 48 -7.37 -0.94 -10.15
N ARG A 49 -7.63 -0.92 -11.47
CA ARG A 49 -8.97 -0.75 -12.02
C ARG A 49 -9.92 -1.88 -11.63
N LEU A 50 -9.44 -3.13 -11.58
CA LEU A 50 -10.24 -4.29 -11.18
C LEU A 50 -10.62 -4.25 -9.69
N VAL A 51 -9.69 -3.85 -8.82
CA VAL A 51 -9.90 -3.85 -7.35
C VAL A 51 -10.34 -2.50 -6.79
N GLN A 52 -10.52 -1.47 -7.63
CA GLN A 52 -10.94 -0.14 -7.21
C GLN A 52 -12.19 -0.10 -6.28
N PRO A 53 -13.23 -0.94 -6.45
CA PRO A 53 -14.40 -0.90 -5.56
C PRO A 53 -14.24 -1.76 -4.29
N VAL A 54 -13.13 -2.48 -4.13
CA VAL A 54 -12.91 -3.43 -3.03
C VAL A 54 -12.56 -2.68 -1.75
N ASN A 55 -13.12 -3.13 -0.61
CA ASN A 55 -12.86 -2.56 0.70
C ASN A 55 -12.32 -3.63 1.67
N GLY A 56 -11.16 -3.38 2.28
CA GLY A 56 -10.51 -4.26 3.26
C GLY A 56 -11.20 -4.35 4.63
N LEU A 57 -12.20 -3.50 4.91
CA LEU A 57 -12.86 -3.44 6.22
C LEU A 57 -13.62 -4.73 6.57
N ASP A 58 -14.26 -5.35 5.58
CA ASP A 58 -14.97 -6.62 5.76
C ASP A 58 -14.42 -7.70 4.81
N PRO A 59 -13.42 -8.48 5.25
CA PRO A 59 -12.83 -9.55 4.45
C PRO A 59 -13.79 -10.73 4.21
N THR A 60 -14.95 -10.78 4.87
CA THR A 60 -15.99 -11.79 4.60
C THR A 60 -16.88 -11.40 3.43
N THR A 61 -17.09 -10.09 3.23
CA THR A 61 -17.79 -9.55 2.07
C THR A 61 -16.87 -9.50 0.84
N PHE A 62 -15.65 -9.02 0.99
CA PHE A 62 -14.68 -8.90 -0.09
C PHE A 62 -13.55 -9.93 0.05
N THR A 63 -13.87 -11.20 -0.15
CA THR A 63 -12.93 -12.32 0.08
C THR A 63 -11.63 -12.23 -0.71
N SER A 64 -11.61 -11.53 -1.86
CA SER A 64 -10.42 -11.29 -2.66
C SER A 64 -9.34 -10.52 -1.89
N VAL A 65 -9.69 -9.50 -1.11
CA VAL A 65 -8.72 -8.71 -0.33
C VAL A 65 -8.00 -9.58 0.69
N ALA A 66 -8.74 -10.48 1.33
CA ALA A 66 -8.18 -11.38 2.32
C ALA A 66 -7.17 -12.36 1.70
N VAL A 67 -7.43 -12.83 0.47
CA VAL A 67 -6.47 -13.66 -0.27
C VAL A 67 -5.21 -12.86 -0.59
N MET A 68 -5.37 -11.69 -1.24
CA MET A 68 -4.23 -10.86 -1.65
C MET A 68 -3.34 -10.45 -0.47
N GLU A 69 -3.93 -10.01 0.64
CA GLU A 69 -3.15 -9.62 1.82
C GLU A 69 -2.38 -10.80 2.43
N ARG A 70 -2.98 -11.99 2.51
CA ARG A 70 -2.29 -13.19 2.99
C ARG A 70 -1.12 -13.58 2.09
N GLU A 71 -1.28 -13.49 0.78
CA GLU A 71 -0.22 -13.80 -0.18
C GLU A 71 0.95 -12.81 -0.09
N VAL A 72 0.66 -11.52 0.08
CA VAL A 72 1.69 -10.49 0.31
C VAL A 72 2.46 -10.75 1.61
N ILE A 73 1.75 -11.10 2.69
CA ILE A 73 2.39 -11.45 3.97
C ILE A 73 3.25 -12.71 3.82
N GLY A 74 2.75 -13.74 3.10
CA GLY A 74 3.48 -14.96 2.82
C GLY A 74 4.78 -14.69 2.04
N PHE A 75 4.70 -13.88 1.00
CA PHE A 75 5.87 -13.43 0.23
C PHE A 75 6.89 -12.69 1.09
N ALA A 76 6.44 -11.73 1.92
CA ALA A 76 7.32 -10.98 2.81
C ALA A 76 7.99 -11.88 3.86
N ARG A 77 7.26 -12.87 4.39
CA ARG A 77 7.79 -13.87 5.33
C ARG A 77 8.92 -14.68 4.68
N GLU A 78 8.73 -15.17 3.46
CA GLU A 78 9.74 -15.91 2.72
C GLU A 78 10.98 -15.05 2.41
N LEU A 79 10.75 -13.83 1.89
CA LEU A 79 11.80 -12.88 1.54
C LEU A 79 12.69 -12.51 2.74
N LEU A 80 12.11 -12.44 3.94
CA LEU A 80 12.81 -12.10 5.18
C LEU A 80 13.21 -13.33 6.02
N HIS A 81 13.10 -14.54 5.45
CA HIS A 81 13.48 -15.80 6.09
C HIS A 81 12.76 -16.06 7.44
N GLY A 82 11.49 -15.66 7.55
CA GLY A 82 10.66 -15.90 8.72
C GLY A 82 10.20 -17.35 8.85
N GLY A 83 10.11 -17.85 10.09
CA GLY A 83 9.56 -19.17 10.41
C GLY A 83 8.03 -19.20 10.44
N ASP A 84 7.45 -20.37 10.75
CA ASP A 84 5.99 -20.57 10.69
C ASP A 84 5.20 -19.76 11.72
N ASP A 85 5.83 -19.36 12.83
CA ASP A 85 5.23 -18.51 13.86
C ASP A 85 5.17 -17.02 13.46
N VAL A 86 5.76 -16.64 12.32
CA VAL A 86 5.74 -15.25 11.84
C VAL A 86 4.40 -14.95 11.19
N VAL A 87 3.72 -13.93 11.74
CA VAL A 87 2.46 -13.38 11.24
C VAL A 87 2.63 -11.89 10.92
N GLY A 88 1.66 -11.30 10.22
CA GLY A 88 1.70 -9.88 9.88
C GLY A 88 0.35 -9.33 9.42
N SER A 89 0.37 -8.05 9.07
CA SER A 89 -0.75 -7.31 8.49
C SER A 89 -0.21 -6.37 7.41
N VAL A 90 -0.97 -6.18 6.33
CA VAL A 90 -0.68 -5.13 5.33
C VAL A 90 -1.09 -3.76 5.91
N THR A 91 -0.30 -2.73 5.63
CA THR A 91 -0.54 -1.35 6.09
C THR A 91 -0.48 -0.39 4.90
N SER A 92 -0.88 0.86 5.11
CA SER A 92 -0.81 1.91 4.08
C SER A 92 0.62 2.31 3.69
N GLY A 93 1.62 1.99 4.51
CA GLY A 93 3.02 2.30 4.23
C GLY A 93 3.92 2.21 5.46
N GLY A 94 5.22 2.47 5.27
CA GLY A 94 6.25 2.27 6.29
C GLY A 94 6.01 3.04 7.60
N THR A 95 5.47 4.26 7.53
CA THR A 95 5.14 5.04 8.72
C THR A 95 4.09 4.35 9.60
N GLU A 96 3.00 3.84 9.00
CA GLU A 96 1.98 3.11 9.75
C GLU A 96 2.55 1.81 10.33
N SER A 97 3.36 1.07 9.56
CA SER A 97 4.03 -0.13 10.05
C SER A 97 4.90 0.14 11.27
N CYS A 98 5.71 1.21 11.25
CA CYS A 98 6.52 1.61 12.40
C CYS A 98 5.67 1.98 13.62
N LEU A 99 4.59 2.75 13.41
CA LEU A 99 3.69 3.14 14.49
C LEU A 99 3.01 1.92 15.13
N LEU A 100 2.55 0.96 14.33
CA LEU A 100 1.95 -0.27 14.83
C LEU A 100 2.96 -1.15 15.57
N ALA A 101 4.18 -1.29 15.07
CA ALA A 101 5.24 -2.03 15.76
C ALA A 101 5.55 -1.43 17.15
N VAL A 102 5.74 -0.10 17.22
CA VAL A 102 6.00 0.60 18.48
C VAL A 102 4.80 0.52 19.44
N LYS A 103 3.58 0.69 18.92
CA LYS A 103 2.34 0.55 19.71
C LYS A 103 2.22 -0.86 20.31
N THR A 104 2.44 -1.90 19.51
CA THR A 104 2.37 -3.30 19.95
C THR A 104 3.42 -3.59 21.02
N ALA A 105 4.67 -3.18 20.81
CA ALA A 105 5.73 -3.37 21.80
C ALA A 105 5.41 -2.68 23.14
N ARG A 106 4.91 -1.43 23.08
CA ARG A 106 4.47 -0.68 24.26
C ARG A 106 3.32 -1.38 24.99
N GLU A 107 2.35 -1.90 24.26
CA GLU A 107 1.19 -2.60 24.84
C GLU A 107 1.60 -3.94 25.47
N ALA A 108 2.49 -4.70 24.83
CA ALA A 108 3.05 -5.91 25.38
C ALA A 108 3.84 -5.65 26.67
N TRP A 109 4.68 -4.62 26.71
CA TRP A 109 5.44 -4.25 27.90
C TRP A 109 4.53 -3.84 29.08
N ARG A 110 3.48 -3.06 28.81
CA ARG A 110 2.48 -2.70 29.84
C ARG A 110 1.71 -3.92 30.34
N ALA A 111 1.30 -4.82 29.44
CA ALA A 111 0.61 -6.05 29.80
C ALA A 111 1.48 -6.98 30.68
N ALA A 112 2.80 -6.93 30.51
CA ALA A 112 3.77 -7.65 31.33
C ALA A 112 4.10 -6.97 32.68
N GLY A 113 3.41 -5.87 33.04
CA GLY A 113 3.60 -5.17 34.31
C GLY A 113 4.75 -4.15 34.32
N GLY A 114 5.23 -3.72 33.14
CA GLY A 114 6.25 -2.67 33.05
C GLY A 114 5.76 -1.31 33.57
N GLU A 115 6.58 -0.64 34.37
CA GLU A 115 6.32 0.69 34.94
C GLU A 115 7.26 1.77 34.36
N GLY A 116 6.74 2.96 34.05
CA GLY A 116 7.50 4.07 33.46
C GLY A 116 6.74 4.91 32.45
N ARG A 117 7.35 6.02 32.00
CA ARG A 117 6.85 6.81 30.86
C ARG A 117 7.53 6.30 29.59
N ALA A 118 6.71 5.90 28.62
CA ALA A 118 7.15 5.68 27.24
C ALA A 118 7.54 7.01 26.60
#